data_AF-A0A447QHW7-F1
#
_entry.id   AF-A0A447QHW7-F1
#
_cell.length_a   1.000
_cell.length_b   1.000
_cell.length_c   1.000
_cell.angle_alpha   90.00
_cell.angle_beta   90.00
_cell.angle_gamma   90.00
#
_symmetry.space_group_name_H-M   'P 1'
#
loop_
_entity.id
_entity.type
_entity.pdbx_description
1 polymer ?
#
loop_
_entity_poly.entity_id
_entity_poly.type
_entity_poly.pdbx_seq_one_letter_code
_entity_poly.pdbx_strand_id
1 'polypeptide(L)'
;MRKRILIRHLPFGIWLAGQVDIARSYLGIFFVYRMNQIDGIILIFFLEKTAHLTTTIDARIESKSGLREIERYLSDAETDISKRNQAIEYLANIMAVDTIRFKNNLKDSFVLRKFYDIHREELLSLAKLKANDILDIPIDIINSYKSLNFKIQRKVFDYVSVSPVNKKLPSLDYANILSVLELFYDLYRWGETETKYVKSKEQLTYFATLMNQWTNDYSINRIINENIDIKRTIVIERGQQPIPFDKNDINHVNKVIDDILYNIERILSFFFEKYFNHYYKCLAAILGEGNAGHNWATFLEYGSKNPLCISLQTLGISRHAANIIASSKELRRYLKFNEDSYEIISVDKQGLLNSLQKDSVEYGEVKIFL
;
A
#
# COMPACT_ATOMS: atom_id res chain seq x y z
N MET A 1 -48.36 -0.88 -4.82
CA MET A 1 -47.65 -0.77 -6.12
C MET A 1 -46.71 0.43 -6.07
N ARG A 2 -45.43 0.24 -5.72
CA ARG A 2 -44.36 1.25 -5.82
C ARG A 2 -43.06 0.54 -6.17
N LYS A 3 -42.56 0.80 -7.38
CA LYS A 3 -41.27 0.29 -7.88
C LYS A 3 -40.14 0.87 -7.02
N ARG A 4 -39.28 0.01 -6.46
CA ARG A 4 -37.97 0.40 -5.92
C ARG A 4 -36.95 0.27 -7.05
N ILE A 5 -36.38 1.39 -7.47
CA ILE A 5 -35.19 1.42 -8.30
C ILE A 5 -34.00 1.18 -7.37
N LEU A 6 -33.30 0.07 -7.59
CA LEU A 6 -32.08 -0.31 -6.86
C LEU A 6 -30.89 0.19 -7.69
N ILE A 7 -30.28 1.31 -7.30
CA ILE A 7 -29.00 1.75 -7.89
C ILE A 7 -27.89 1.06 -7.09
N ARG A 8 -27.26 0.05 -7.69
CA ARG A 8 -26.06 -0.62 -7.17
C ARG A 8 -24.87 0.34 -7.32
N HIS A 9 -24.14 0.56 -6.23
CA HIS A 9 -22.88 1.31 -6.22
C HIS A 9 -21.80 0.54 -6.98
N LEU A 10 -21.23 1.19 -8.01
CA LEU A 10 -19.94 0.85 -8.63
C LEU A 10 -18.81 1.48 -7.78
N PRO A 11 -17.70 0.77 -7.50
CA PRO A 11 -16.53 1.38 -6.90
C PRO A 11 -15.67 2.01 -8.00
N PHE A 12 -16.03 3.23 -8.43
CA PHE A 12 -15.09 4.11 -9.12
C PHE A 12 -14.35 4.94 -8.07
N GLY A 13 -13.15 4.50 -7.69
CA GLY A 13 -12.16 5.30 -6.97
C GLY A 13 -11.08 5.74 -7.95
N ILE A 14 -11.33 6.84 -8.66
CA ILE A 14 -10.33 7.50 -9.48
C ILE A 14 -9.37 8.26 -8.55
N TRP A 15 -8.08 8.11 -8.87
CA TRP A 15 -6.88 8.77 -8.35
C TRP A 15 -7.04 10.10 -7.60
N LEU A 16 -6.48 10.14 -6.39
CA LEU A 16 -5.71 11.28 -5.87
C LEU A 16 -4.26 10.80 -5.75
N ALA A 17 -3.50 10.88 -6.85
CA ALA A 17 -2.06 10.99 -6.71
C ALA A 17 -1.68 12.42 -6.41
N GLY A 18 -0.62 12.56 -5.62
CA GLY A 18 -0.20 13.82 -5.03
C GLY A 18 -0.32 13.84 -3.52
N GLN A 19 0.07 12.77 -2.82
CA GLN A 19 0.45 12.84 -1.38
C GLN A 19 1.55 11.83 -1.00
N VAL A 20 2.60 11.69 -1.82
CA VAL A 20 3.77 10.88 -1.43
C VAL A 20 4.86 11.70 -0.73
N ASP A 21 4.87 13.03 -0.79
CA ASP A 21 5.93 13.86 -0.14
C ASP A 21 5.51 14.84 0.96
N ILE A 22 4.28 14.75 1.51
CA ILE A 22 3.87 15.56 2.69
C ILE A 22 3.73 14.72 3.98
N ALA A 23 3.96 13.40 3.90
CA ALA A 23 3.86 12.52 5.08
C ALA A 23 5.14 12.46 5.95
N ARG A 24 6.16 13.30 5.68
CA ARG A 24 7.44 13.26 6.42
C ARG A 24 7.55 14.20 7.62
N SER A 25 6.50 14.93 8.00
CA SER A 25 6.57 15.76 9.20
C SER A 25 5.22 16.10 9.83
N TYR A 26 4.33 15.13 10.06
CA TYR A 26 3.23 15.34 11.01
C TYR A 26 3.00 14.12 11.89
N LEU A 27 3.29 14.31 13.17
CA LEU A 27 2.75 13.53 14.28
C LEU A 27 1.23 13.47 14.18
N GLY A 28 0.66 12.26 14.35
CA GLY A 28 -0.64 12.07 15.00
C GLY A 28 -1.91 12.14 14.14
N ILE A 29 -2.65 11.02 14.17
CA ILE A 29 -4.11 10.93 14.00
C ILE A 29 -4.67 11.27 12.60
N PHE A 30 -4.99 10.25 11.81
CA PHE A 30 -5.84 10.39 10.63
C PHE A 30 -7.33 10.30 11.03
N PHE A 31 -8.09 11.36 10.78
CA PHE A 31 -9.54 11.30 10.61
C PHE A 31 -9.86 11.38 9.12
N VAL A 32 -10.59 10.39 8.58
CA VAL A 32 -11.10 10.44 7.19
C VAL A 32 -12.55 10.92 7.23
N TYR A 33 -12.83 12.08 6.63
CA TYR A 33 -14.20 12.54 6.36
C TYR A 33 -14.44 12.49 4.85
N ARG A 34 -15.56 11.89 4.43
CA ARG A 34 -16.02 11.88 3.04
C ARG A 34 -17.09 12.97 2.91
N MET A 35 -16.75 14.13 2.33
CA MET A 35 -17.76 15.14 1.99
C MET A 35 -18.38 14.83 0.65
N ASN A 36 -19.67 14.49 0.65
CA ASN A 36 -20.56 14.73 -0.47
C ASN A 36 -21.70 15.61 0.04
N GLN A 37 -21.90 16.74 -0.63
CA GLN A 37 -22.91 17.78 -0.39
C GLN A 37 -24.08 17.39 0.51
N ILE A 38 -24.25 18.03 1.67
CA ILE A 38 -25.56 18.28 2.29
C ILE A 38 -25.53 19.62 3.05
N ASP A 39 -26.57 20.41 2.76
CA ASP A 39 -26.93 21.71 3.32
C ASP A 39 -26.88 21.83 4.85
N GLY A 40 -26.41 22.99 5.33
CA GLY A 40 -26.85 23.78 6.50
C GLY A 40 -26.97 23.16 7.91
N ILE A 41 -27.21 21.87 8.06
CA ILE A 41 -27.60 21.21 9.32
C ILE A 41 -26.36 20.73 10.10
N ILE A 42 -25.24 20.45 9.41
CA ILE A 42 -24.01 19.95 10.06
C ILE A 42 -23.33 21.04 10.92
N LEU A 43 -23.47 22.32 10.55
CA LEU A 43 -22.81 23.42 11.28
C LEU A 43 -23.40 23.61 12.70
N ILE A 44 -24.67 23.28 12.91
CA ILE A 44 -25.35 23.46 14.20
C ILE A 44 -24.95 22.36 15.20
N PHE A 45 -24.62 21.15 14.72
CA PHE A 45 -24.25 20.03 15.60
C PHE A 45 -22.92 20.25 16.35
N PHE A 46 -22.03 21.10 15.83
CA PHE A 46 -20.74 21.40 16.44
C PHE A 46 -20.79 22.49 17.51
N LEU A 47 -21.91 23.22 17.65
CA LEU A 47 -22.00 24.35 18.58
C LEU A 47 -22.55 23.97 19.97
N GLU A 48 -23.19 22.81 20.15
CA GLU A 48 -23.92 22.51 21.40
C GLU A 48 -23.40 21.36 22.26
N LYS A 49 -22.32 20.66 21.90
CA LYS A 49 -21.69 19.71 22.83
C LYS A 49 -20.18 19.77 22.73
N THR A 50 -19.53 19.95 23.88
CA THR A 50 -18.13 19.56 24.09
C THR A 50 -18.02 18.06 23.84
N ALA A 51 -17.86 17.66 22.58
CA ALA A 51 -17.61 16.29 22.22
C ALA A 51 -16.21 15.93 22.71
N HIS A 52 -16.12 15.16 23.79
CA HIS A 52 -14.87 14.57 24.23
C HIS A 52 -14.40 13.58 23.16
N LEU A 53 -13.40 13.98 22.37
CA LEU A 53 -12.76 13.13 21.39
C LEU A 53 -11.85 12.13 22.11
N THR A 54 -12.32 10.90 22.28
CA THR A 54 -11.49 9.78 22.76
C THR A 54 -10.72 9.18 21.60
N THR A 55 -9.40 9.04 21.71
CA THR A 55 -8.62 8.34 20.67
C THR A 55 -8.87 6.82 20.73
N THR A 56 -8.56 6.11 19.65
CA THR A 56 -8.61 4.64 19.65
C THR A 56 -7.72 4.04 20.73
N ILE A 57 -6.60 4.69 21.07
CA ILE A 57 -5.74 4.26 22.17
C ILE A 57 -6.47 4.43 23.50
N ASP A 58 -7.10 5.59 23.73
CA ASP A 58 -7.85 5.89 24.97
C ASP A 58 -8.95 4.86 25.20
N ALA A 59 -9.77 4.61 24.17
CA ALA A 59 -10.84 3.62 24.25
C ALA A 59 -10.34 2.19 24.58
N ARG A 60 -9.10 1.85 24.21
CA ARG A 60 -8.52 0.52 24.46
C ARG A 60 -7.92 0.42 25.85
N ILE A 61 -7.17 1.44 26.28
CA ILE A 61 -6.53 1.46 27.60
C ILE A 61 -7.54 1.60 28.75
N GLU A 62 -8.72 2.17 28.49
CA GLU A 62 -9.83 2.25 29.45
C GLU A 62 -10.51 0.89 29.71
N SER A 63 -10.33 -0.09 28.81
CA SER A 63 -11.00 -1.39 28.90
C SER A 63 -10.05 -2.49 29.37
N LYS A 64 -10.49 -3.31 30.34
CA LYS A 64 -9.73 -4.50 30.80
C LYS A 64 -9.44 -5.49 29.67
N SER A 65 -10.39 -5.66 28.74
CA SER A 65 -10.23 -6.52 27.57
C SER A 65 -9.17 -5.98 26.61
N GLY A 66 -9.18 -4.66 26.32
CA GLY A 66 -8.17 -4.03 25.46
C GLY A 66 -6.76 -4.13 26.03
N LEU A 67 -6.59 -3.93 27.34
CA LEU A 67 -5.29 -4.08 27.99
C LEU A 67 -4.74 -5.51 27.94
N ARG A 68 -5.60 -6.53 28.18
CA ARG A 68 -5.21 -7.94 28.00
C ARG A 68 -4.86 -8.28 26.56
N GLU A 69 -5.51 -7.62 25.60
CA GLU A 69 -5.22 -7.81 24.19
C GLU A 69 -3.85 -7.23 23.81
N ILE A 70 -3.54 -6.03 24.30
CA ILE A 70 -2.21 -5.41 24.14
C ILE A 70 -1.13 -6.31 24.76
N GLU A 71 -1.34 -6.78 25.99
CA GLU A 71 -0.45 -7.72 26.67
C GLU A 71 -0.16 -8.97 25.83
N ARG A 72 -1.20 -9.56 25.23
CA ARG A 72 -1.08 -10.74 24.36
C ARG A 72 -0.17 -10.48 23.16
N TYR A 73 -0.32 -9.34 22.49
CA TYR A 73 0.51 -8.95 21.33
C TYR A 73 1.94 -8.56 21.71
N LEU A 74 2.14 -8.00 22.90
CA LEU A 74 3.48 -7.69 23.41
C LEU A 74 4.25 -8.95 23.81
N SER A 75 3.57 -9.94 24.36
CA SER A 75 4.15 -11.22 24.79
C SER A 75 4.30 -12.26 23.67
N ASP A 76 3.91 -11.93 22.43
CA ASP A 76 3.85 -12.88 21.30
C ASP A 76 3.08 -14.18 21.60
N ALA A 77 2.10 -14.12 22.48
CA ALA A 77 1.24 -15.25 22.76
C ALA A 77 0.42 -15.59 21.51
N GLU A 78 0.42 -16.87 21.13
CA GLU A 78 -0.16 -17.37 19.88
C GLU A 78 -1.60 -16.86 19.73
N THR A 79 -1.81 -16.05 18.69
CA THR A 79 -3.11 -15.43 18.45
C THR A 79 -3.73 -16.12 17.25
N ASP A 80 -4.87 -16.78 17.47
CA ASP A 80 -5.72 -17.29 16.40
C ASP A 80 -5.92 -16.19 15.34
N ILE A 81 -5.56 -16.48 14.09
CA ILE A 81 -5.63 -15.55 12.95
C ILE A 81 -7.05 -14.96 12.82
N SER A 82 -8.08 -15.75 13.16
CA SER A 82 -9.49 -15.31 13.11
C SER A 82 -9.84 -14.23 14.14
N LYS A 83 -9.04 -14.08 15.20
CA LYS A 83 -9.19 -13.09 16.28
C LYS A 83 -8.12 -11.99 16.21
N ARG A 84 -7.38 -11.91 15.10
CA ARG A 84 -6.29 -10.94 14.92
C ARG A 84 -6.85 -9.52 14.78
N ASN A 85 -6.51 -8.66 15.73
CA ASN A 85 -6.81 -7.23 15.71
C ASN A 85 -5.59 -6.43 15.25
N GLN A 86 -5.55 -6.11 13.95
CA GLN A 86 -4.43 -5.40 13.32
C GLN A 86 -4.12 -4.04 13.97
N ALA A 87 -5.13 -3.33 14.49
CA ALA A 87 -4.93 -2.03 15.14
C ALA A 87 -4.17 -2.16 16.47
N ILE A 88 -4.41 -3.24 17.23
CA ILE A 88 -3.76 -3.46 18.52
C ILE A 88 -2.37 -4.05 18.32
N GLU A 89 -2.18 -4.94 17.36
CA GLU A 89 -0.85 -5.40 16.96
C GLU A 89 0.02 -4.23 16.51
N TYR A 90 -0.55 -3.31 15.72
CA TYR A 90 0.14 -2.09 15.32
C TYR A 90 0.49 -1.20 16.51
N LEU A 91 -0.43 -1.03 17.48
CA LEU A 91 -0.15 -0.30 18.72
C LEU A 91 0.99 -0.96 19.52
N ALA A 92 0.97 -2.28 19.68
CA ALA A 92 2.00 -3.03 20.38
C ALA A 92 3.38 -2.86 19.70
N ASN A 93 3.42 -2.89 18.36
CA ASN A 93 4.63 -2.60 17.61
C ASN A 93 5.12 -1.15 17.82
N ILE A 94 4.22 -0.16 17.78
CA ILE A 94 4.59 1.24 18.08
C ILE A 94 5.19 1.35 19.48
N MET A 95 4.56 0.74 20.48
CA MET A 95 5.08 0.76 21.86
C MET A 95 6.51 0.21 21.90
N ALA A 96 6.76 -0.95 21.30
CA ALA A 96 8.09 -1.54 21.28
C ALA A 96 9.11 -0.65 20.54
N VAL A 97 8.76 -0.11 19.37
CA VAL A 97 9.63 0.82 18.63
C VAL A 97 9.95 2.09 19.44
N ASP A 98 8.96 2.65 20.12
CA ASP A 98 9.13 3.85 20.94
C ASP A 98 10.03 3.59 22.15
N THR A 99 10.08 2.36 22.68
CA THR A 99 11.03 2.03 23.76
C THR A 99 12.48 2.13 23.32
N ILE A 100 12.77 1.86 22.04
CA ILE A 100 14.10 2.05 21.44
C ILE A 100 14.34 3.54 21.18
N ARG A 101 13.37 4.22 20.55
CA ARG A 101 13.47 5.63 20.16
C ARG A 101 13.67 6.56 21.37
N PHE A 102 12.95 6.30 22.46
CA PHE A 102 12.93 7.11 23.68
C PHE A 102 13.64 6.43 24.86
N LYS A 103 14.73 5.70 24.60
CA LYS A 103 15.47 4.90 25.60
C LYS A 103 15.86 5.68 26.88
N ASN A 104 16.12 6.98 26.76
CA ASN A 104 16.55 7.82 27.89
C ASN A 104 15.38 8.21 28.79
N ASN A 105 14.21 8.49 28.20
CA ASN A 105 13.00 8.86 28.93
C ASN A 105 11.76 8.44 28.14
N LEU A 106 11.17 7.31 28.54
CA LEU A 106 10.00 6.76 27.88
C LEU A 106 8.78 7.70 27.92
N LYS A 107 8.69 8.61 28.90
CA LYS A 107 7.59 9.58 28.98
C LYS A 107 7.62 10.60 27.84
N ASP A 108 8.70 10.71 27.08
CA ASP A 108 8.76 11.59 25.91
C ASP A 108 7.94 11.04 24.72
N SER A 109 7.69 9.73 24.67
CA SER A 109 6.70 9.16 23.75
C SER A 109 5.29 9.49 24.21
N PHE A 110 4.49 10.07 23.30
CA PHE A 110 3.05 10.26 23.52
C PHE A 110 2.33 8.95 23.82
N VAL A 111 2.72 7.85 23.18
CA VAL A 111 2.07 6.54 23.38
C VAL A 111 2.49 5.95 24.72
N LEU A 112 3.78 5.86 25.01
CA LEU A 112 4.26 5.22 26.24
C LEU A 112 3.88 6.01 27.50
N ARG A 113 3.83 7.35 27.42
CA ARG A 113 3.37 8.20 28.52
C ARG A 113 1.97 7.81 28.99
N LYS A 114 1.05 7.51 28.07
CA LYS A 114 -0.32 7.08 28.44
C LYS A 114 -0.32 5.85 29.34
N PHE A 115 0.57 4.89 29.11
CA PHE A 115 0.67 3.67 29.93
C PHE A 115 1.34 3.92 31.29
N TYR A 116 2.24 4.92 31.38
CA TYR A 116 2.71 5.41 32.68
C TYR A 116 1.59 6.07 33.49
N ASP A 117 0.79 6.92 32.84
CA ASP A 117 -0.25 7.72 33.52
C ASP A 117 -1.35 6.83 34.13
N ILE A 118 -1.56 5.63 33.56
CA ILE A 118 -2.50 4.62 34.09
C ILE A 118 -1.83 3.52 34.92
N HIS A 119 -0.54 3.69 35.29
CA HIS A 119 0.23 2.74 36.11
C HIS A 119 0.27 1.31 35.54
N ARG A 120 0.60 1.18 34.24
CA ARG A 120 0.73 -0.10 33.52
C ARG A 120 2.15 -0.35 33.03
N GLU A 121 3.14 -0.13 33.90
CA GLU A 121 4.57 -0.28 33.61
C GLU A 121 4.98 -1.71 33.23
N GLU A 122 4.19 -2.73 33.59
CA GLU A 122 4.43 -4.10 33.15
C GLU A 122 4.26 -4.25 31.63
N LEU A 123 3.32 -3.53 31.01
CA LEU A 123 3.17 -3.52 29.55
C LEU A 123 4.35 -2.82 28.87
N LEU A 124 4.91 -1.79 29.50
CA LEU A 124 6.13 -1.13 29.02
C LEU A 124 7.34 -2.06 29.09
N SER A 125 7.39 -2.91 30.11
CA SER A 125 8.44 -3.93 30.25
C SER A 125 8.32 -5.00 29.17
N LEU A 126 7.10 -5.46 28.87
CA LEU A 126 6.84 -6.37 27.74
C LEU A 126 7.20 -5.72 26.39
N ALA A 127 6.89 -4.44 26.19
CA ALA A 127 7.27 -3.70 24.99
C ALA A 127 8.79 -3.64 24.80
N LYS A 128 9.56 -3.42 25.86
CA LYS A 128 11.03 -3.49 25.81
C LYS A 128 11.52 -4.89 25.45
N LEU A 129 10.93 -5.94 26.03
CA LEU A 129 11.29 -7.33 25.71
C LEU A 129 11.03 -7.65 24.24
N LYS A 130 9.86 -7.27 23.71
CA LYS A 130 9.51 -7.43 22.30
C LYS A 130 10.45 -6.65 21.37
N ALA A 131 10.89 -5.46 21.80
CA ALA A 131 11.82 -4.63 21.03
C ALA A 131 13.18 -5.32 20.79
N ASN A 132 13.56 -6.33 21.59
CA ASN A 132 14.79 -7.09 21.38
C ASN A 132 14.86 -7.75 20.00
N ASP A 133 13.72 -8.12 19.40
CA ASP A 133 13.68 -8.73 18.07
C ASP A 133 14.19 -7.78 16.96
N ILE A 134 14.23 -6.47 17.21
CA ILE A 134 14.50 -5.42 16.22
C ILE A 134 15.63 -4.44 16.63
N LEU A 135 16.36 -4.68 17.72
CA LEU A 135 17.32 -3.72 18.29
C LEU A 135 18.41 -3.25 17.32
N ASP A 136 18.92 -4.16 16.49
CA ASP A 136 19.98 -3.93 15.50
C ASP A 136 19.45 -3.73 14.07
N ILE A 137 18.12 -3.70 13.89
CA ILE A 137 17.53 -3.34 12.60
C ILE A 137 17.44 -1.81 12.51
N PRO A 138 17.98 -1.19 11.45
CA PRO A 138 17.82 0.24 11.19
C PRO A 138 16.36 0.70 11.29
N ILE A 139 16.13 1.80 12.02
CA ILE A 139 14.78 2.32 12.30
C ILE A 139 13.98 2.65 11.03
N ASP A 140 14.66 3.01 9.95
CA ASP A 140 14.03 3.32 8.67
C ASP A 140 13.41 2.09 7.99
N ILE A 141 13.98 0.89 8.18
CA ILE A 141 13.39 -0.37 7.72
C ILE A 141 12.12 -0.66 8.53
N ILE A 142 12.19 -0.52 9.85
CA ILE A 142 11.04 -0.75 10.72
C ILE A 142 9.90 0.22 10.37
N ASN A 143 10.25 1.49 10.09
CA ASN A 143 9.30 2.51 9.68
C ASN A 143 8.68 2.25 8.29
N SER A 144 9.38 1.56 7.39
CA SER A 144 8.86 1.24 6.05
C SER A 144 7.71 0.24 6.12
N TYR A 145 7.66 -0.62 7.17
CA TYR A 145 6.53 -1.52 7.39
C TYR A 145 6.25 -1.79 8.87
N LYS A 146 5.76 -0.77 9.57
CA LYS A 146 5.54 -0.77 11.03
C LYS A 146 4.61 -1.87 11.56
N SER A 147 3.64 -2.33 10.77
CA SER A 147 2.72 -3.40 11.17
C SER A 147 3.25 -4.81 10.88
N LEU A 148 4.41 -4.95 10.24
CA LEU A 148 5.02 -6.25 10.01
C LEU A 148 5.50 -6.85 11.32
N ASN A 149 5.24 -8.13 11.53
CA ASN A 149 5.70 -8.86 12.70
C ASN A 149 7.23 -8.81 12.82
N PHE A 150 7.74 -8.49 14.01
CA PHE A 150 9.17 -8.29 14.23
C PHE A 150 10.04 -9.52 13.98
N LYS A 151 9.55 -10.73 14.28
CA LYS A 151 10.28 -11.97 13.94
C LYS A 151 10.40 -12.15 12.43
N ILE A 152 9.40 -11.71 11.68
CA ILE A 152 9.46 -11.70 10.21
C ILE A 152 10.41 -10.61 9.72
N GLN A 153 10.37 -9.40 10.30
CA GLN A 153 11.33 -8.33 9.98
C GLN A 153 12.78 -8.81 10.19
N ARG A 154 13.07 -9.38 11.35
CA ARG A 154 14.34 -10.03 11.69
C ARG A 154 14.75 -11.06 10.65
N LYS A 155 13.89 -12.05 10.40
CA LYS A 155 14.14 -13.12 9.44
C LYS A 155 14.51 -12.57 8.06
N VAL A 156 13.80 -11.56 7.58
CA VAL A 156 14.08 -10.92 6.28
C VAL A 156 15.41 -10.18 6.31
N PHE A 157 15.65 -9.39 7.36
CA PHE A 157 16.89 -8.63 7.49
C PHE A 157 18.12 -9.55 7.56
N ASP A 158 18.06 -10.62 8.35
CA ASP A 158 19.12 -11.62 8.45
C ASP A 158 19.34 -12.33 7.11
N TYR A 159 18.25 -12.70 6.41
CA TYR A 159 18.33 -13.32 5.08
C TYR A 159 19.05 -12.42 4.07
N VAL A 160 18.73 -11.12 4.05
CA VAL A 160 19.36 -10.15 3.15
C VAL A 160 20.81 -9.88 3.55
N SER A 161 21.12 -9.89 4.84
CA SER A 161 22.47 -9.66 5.37
C SER A 161 23.47 -10.74 4.93
N VAL A 162 23.00 -11.94 4.63
CA VAL A 162 23.84 -13.02 4.10
C VAL A 162 23.98 -12.88 2.58
N SER A 163 25.18 -12.46 2.14
CA SER A 163 25.52 -12.26 0.72
C SER A 163 24.59 -11.27 -0.01
N PRO A 164 24.46 -10.02 0.48
CA PRO A 164 23.46 -9.05 0.03
C PRO A 164 23.50 -8.75 -1.48
N VAL A 165 24.69 -8.78 -2.08
CA VAL A 165 24.87 -8.57 -3.53
C VAL A 165 24.09 -9.61 -4.36
N ASN A 166 24.03 -10.86 -3.89
CA ASN A 166 23.32 -11.96 -4.55
C ASN A 166 21.81 -11.95 -4.25
N LYS A 167 21.35 -11.05 -3.37
CA LYS A 167 19.96 -10.93 -2.92
C LYS A 167 19.22 -9.74 -3.54
N LYS A 168 19.91 -8.95 -4.39
CA LYS A 168 19.30 -7.89 -5.20
C LYS A 168 18.20 -8.47 -6.08
N LEU A 169 17.12 -7.71 -6.24
CA LEU A 169 16.04 -8.13 -7.13
C LEU A 169 16.54 -8.14 -8.60
N PRO A 170 16.22 -9.19 -9.37
CA PRO A 170 16.63 -9.33 -10.76
C PRO A 170 15.86 -8.37 -11.69
N SER A 171 15.97 -8.57 -13.00
CA SER A 171 15.11 -7.89 -13.97
C SER A 171 13.64 -8.23 -13.73
N LEU A 172 12.77 -7.23 -13.90
CA LEU A 172 11.34 -7.39 -13.69
C LEU A 172 10.69 -7.91 -14.98
N ASP A 173 10.73 -9.23 -15.12
CA ASP A 173 10.08 -10.06 -16.13
C ASP A 173 9.29 -11.20 -15.46
N TYR A 174 8.39 -11.83 -16.20
CA TYR A 174 7.47 -12.84 -15.64
C TYR A 174 8.15 -13.95 -14.82
N ALA A 175 9.24 -14.53 -15.33
CA ALA A 175 9.91 -15.67 -14.68
C ALA A 175 10.53 -15.23 -13.35
N ASN A 176 11.20 -14.08 -13.37
CA ASN A 176 11.79 -13.48 -12.19
C ASN A 176 10.73 -13.02 -11.17
N ILE A 177 9.61 -12.44 -11.63
CA ILE A 177 8.50 -12.06 -10.76
C ILE A 177 7.97 -13.28 -10.00
N LEU A 178 7.68 -14.37 -10.71
CA LEU A 178 7.13 -15.57 -10.07
C LEU A 178 8.10 -16.12 -9.02
N SER A 179 9.39 -16.24 -9.36
CA SER A 179 10.40 -16.73 -8.41
C SER A 179 10.52 -15.84 -7.17
N VAL A 180 10.49 -14.51 -7.33
CA VAL A 180 10.54 -13.58 -6.20
C VAL A 180 9.26 -13.62 -5.36
N LEU A 181 8.09 -13.76 -5.98
CA LEU A 181 6.82 -13.92 -5.26
C LEU A 181 6.81 -15.21 -4.43
N GLU A 182 7.34 -16.32 -4.96
CA GLU A 182 7.47 -17.57 -4.23
C GLU A 182 8.44 -17.43 -3.04
N LEU A 183 9.59 -16.78 -3.27
CA LEU A 183 10.53 -16.44 -2.19
C LEU A 183 9.84 -15.60 -1.11
N PHE A 184 9.09 -14.56 -1.48
CA PHE A 184 8.43 -13.68 -0.53
C PHE A 184 7.32 -14.39 0.23
N TYR A 185 6.56 -15.27 -0.44
CA TYR A 185 5.55 -16.09 0.20
C TYR A 185 6.13 -16.88 1.38
N ASP A 186 7.31 -17.48 1.20
CA ASP A 186 8.00 -18.26 2.25
C ASP A 186 8.74 -17.37 3.26
N LEU A 187 9.43 -16.34 2.79
CA LEU A 187 10.24 -15.45 3.62
C LEU A 187 9.34 -14.68 4.59
N TYR A 188 8.27 -14.07 4.08
CA TYR A 188 7.29 -13.32 4.85
C TYR A 188 6.14 -14.16 5.42
N ARG A 189 6.11 -15.49 5.17
CA ARG A 189 5.06 -16.40 5.66
C ARG A 189 3.65 -15.92 5.28
N TRP A 190 3.45 -15.53 4.02
CA TRP A 190 2.15 -15.01 3.54
C TRP A 190 1.02 -16.04 3.69
N GLY A 191 1.32 -17.33 3.50
CA GLY A 191 0.36 -18.42 3.69
C GLY A 191 -0.18 -18.57 5.11
N GLU A 192 0.45 -17.93 6.10
CA GLU A 192 0.02 -17.96 7.49
C GLU A 192 -0.52 -16.60 7.93
N THR A 193 0.15 -15.52 7.53
CA THR A 193 -0.13 -14.19 8.05
C THR A 193 -1.02 -13.34 7.16
N GLU A 194 -1.12 -13.67 5.87
CA GLU A 194 -1.72 -12.83 4.83
C GLU A 194 -2.71 -13.58 3.92
N THR A 195 -3.33 -14.64 4.43
CA THR A 195 -4.29 -15.50 3.71
C THR A 195 -5.50 -14.75 3.13
N LYS A 196 -5.78 -13.54 3.61
CA LYS A 196 -6.78 -12.64 3.04
C LYS A 196 -6.40 -12.16 1.63
N TYR A 197 -5.11 -11.98 1.37
CA TYR A 197 -4.56 -11.41 0.13
C TYR A 197 -3.98 -12.50 -0.77
N VAL A 198 -3.18 -13.39 -0.18
CA VAL A 198 -2.55 -14.52 -0.88
C VAL A 198 -2.80 -15.79 -0.06
N LYS A 199 -3.68 -16.66 -0.56
CA LYS A 199 -4.09 -17.87 0.15
C LYS A 199 -3.10 -19.01 0.00
N SER A 200 -2.45 -19.08 -1.15
CA SER A 200 -1.64 -20.22 -1.53
C SER A 200 -0.67 -19.88 -2.65
N LYS A 201 0.35 -20.72 -2.86
CA LYS A 201 1.37 -20.51 -3.90
C LYS A 201 0.80 -20.58 -5.31
N GLU A 202 -0.27 -21.34 -5.52
CA GLU A 202 -0.90 -21.50 -6.84
C GLU A 202 -1.46 -20.17 -7.37
N GLN A 203 -1.79 -19.21 -6.48
CA GLN A 203 -2.24 -17.88 -6.90
C GLN A 203 -1.10 -16.99 -7.42
N LEU A 204 0.16 -17.31 -7.11
CA LEU A 204 1.31 -16.49 -7.47
C LEU A 204 1.52 -16.43 -8.99
N THR A 205 1.19 -17.48 -9.73
CA THR A 205 1.21 -17.50 -11.20
C THR A 205 0.29 -16.43 -11.80
N TYR A 206 -0.92 -16.30 -11.23
CA TYR A 206 -1.86 -15.26 -11.64
C TYR A 206 -1.32 -13.86 -11.31
N PHE A 207 -0.83 -13.67 -10.09
CA PHE A 207 -0.28 -12.39 -9.67
C PHE A 207 0.99 -12.01 -10.44
N ALA A 208 1.84 -12.97 -10.81
CA ALA A 208 3.02 -12.75 -11.64
C ALA A 208 2.63 -12.29 -13.04
N THR A 209 1.58 -12.89 -13.63
CA THR A 209 1.03 -12.45 -14.91
C THR A 209 0.53 -11.02 -14.84
N LEU A 210 -0.31 -10.73 -13.83
CA LEU A 210 -0.90 -9.40 -13.66
C LEU A 210 0.17 -8.33 -13.39
N MET A 211 1.15 -8.63 -12.53
CA MET A 211 2.28 -7.75 -12.22
C MET A 211 3.14 -7.49 -13.46
N ASN A 212 3.40 -8.52 -14.27
CA ASN A 212 4.16 -8.38 -15.51
C ASN A 212 3.41 -7.49 -16.51
N GLN A 213 2.10 -7.66 -16.67
CA GLN A 213 1.31 -6.79 -17.56
C GLN A 213 1.27 -5.35 -17.01
N TRP A 214 1.00 -5.19 -15.72
CA TRP A 214 0.87 -3.89 -15.06
C TRP A 214 2.14 -3.05 -15.19
N THR A 215 3.30 -3.61 -14.88
CA THR A 215 4.59 -2.90 -14.87
C THR A 215 5.20 -2.69 -16.27
N ASN A 216 4.75 -3.42 -17.29
CA ASN A 216 5.14 -3.25 -18.70
C ASN A 216 4.17 -2.35 -19.48
N ASP A 217 3.56 -1.36 -18.81
CA ASP A 217 2.74 -0.32 -19.42
C ASP A 217 1.49 -0.81 -20.18
N TYR A 218 0.99 -2.02 -19.88
CA TYR A 218 -0.28 -2.46 -20.49
C TYR A 218 -1.42 -1.57 -20.02
N SER A 219 -2.28 -1.15 -20.93
CA SER A 219 -3.50 -0.42 -20.58
C SER A 219 -4.44 -1.31 -19.77
N ILE A 220 -5.22 -0.72 -18.87
CA ILE A 220 -6.20 -1.45 -18.06
C ILE A 220 -7.17 -2.23 -18.97
N ASN A 221 -7.63 -1.63 -20.06
CA ASN A 221 -8.48 -2.29 -21.05
C ASN A 221 -7.81 -3.52 -21.67
N ARG A 222 -6.53 -3.44 -22.00
CA ARG A 222 -5.78 -4.59 -22.53
C ARG A 222 -5.70 -5.71 -21.50
N ILE A 223 -5.35 -5.38 -20.25
CA ILE A 223 -5.30 -6.35 -19.15
C ILE A 223 -6.66 -7.04 -18.98
N ILE A 224 -7.75 -6.27 -18.96
CA ILE A 224 -9.11 -6.78 -18.83
C ILE A 224 -9.45 -7.74 -19.97
N ASN A 225 -9.24 -7.33 -21.22
CA ASN A 225 -9.60 -8.14 -22.38
C ASN A 225 -8.80 -9.45 -22.42
N GLU A 226 -7.48 -9.40 -22.21
CA GLU A 226 -6.64 -10.61 -22.17
C GLU A 226 -7.09 -11.57 -21.05
N ASN A 227 -7.52 -11.05 -19.89
CA ASN A 227 -8.03 -11.87 -18.79
C ASN A 227 -9.43 -12.43 -19.06
N ILE A 228 -10.30 -11.71 -19.78
CA ILE A 228 -11.63 -12.19 -20.21
C ILE A 228 -11.47 -13.37 -21.18
N ASP A 229 -10.57 -13.26 -22.15
CA ASP A 229 -10.41 -14.26 -23.22
C ASP A 229 -9.94 -15.63 -22.69
N ILE A 230 -9.15 -15.63 -21.61
CA ILE A 230 -8.63 -16.87 -21.01
C ILE A 230 -9.50 -17.39 -19.85
N LYS A 231 -10.49 -16.64 -19.38
CA LYS A 231 -11.32 -17.02 -18.22
C LYS A 231 -12.21 -18.21 -18.57
N ARG A 232 -12.19 -19.24 -17.72
CA ARG A 232 -12.99 -20.46 -17.90
C ARG A 232 -14.15 -20.57 -16.92
N THR A 233 -13.92 -20.15 -15.68
CA THR A 233 -14.89 -20.21 -14.60
C THR A 233 -14.89 -18.91 -13.82
N ILE A 234 -16.01 -18.61 -13.17
CA ILE A 234 -16.19 -17.41 -12.37
C ILE A 234 -17.00 -17.70 -11.12
N VAL A 235 -16.74 -16.94 -10.05
CA VAL A 235 -17.51 -16.96 -8.82
C VAL A 235 -18.09 -15.56 -8.64
N ILE A 236 -19.42 -15.44 -8.72
CA ILE A 236 -20.10 -14.14 -8.66
C ILE A 236 -20.23 -13.67 -7.21
N GLU A 237 -20.70 -14.56 -6.32
CA GLU A 237 -20.86 -14.25 -4.90
C GLU A 237 -19.93 -15.10 -4.04
N ARG A 238 -19.45 -14.50 -2.94
CA ARG A 238 -18.52 -15.15 -2.03
C ARG A 238 -19.18 -16.38 -1.39
N GLY A 239 -18.53 -17.54 -1.52
CA GLY A 239 -19.00 -18.80 -0.94
C GLY A 239 -19.85 -19.65 -1.91
N GLN A 240 -20.13 -19.15 -3.11
CA GLN A 240 -20.76 -19.95 -4.16
C GLN A 240 -19.75 -20.82 -4.92
N GLN A 241 -20.26 -21.87 -5.55
CA GLN A 241 -19.46 -22.72 -6.42
C GLN A 241 -19.10 -21.98 -7.72
N PRO A 242 -17.93 -22.25 -8.30
CA PRO A 242 -17.56 -21.70 -9.61
C PRO A 242 -18.54 -22.16 -10.70
N ILE A 243 -19.02 -21.21 -11.50
CA ILE A 243 -19.84 -21.46 -12.69
C ILE A 243 -19.03 -21.24 -13.97
N PRO A 244 -19.42 -21.81 -15.12
CA PRO A 244 -18.81 -21.52 -16.40
C PRO A 244 -18.85 -20.02 -16.72
N PHE A 245 -17.74 -19.48 -17.20
CA PHE A 245 -17.67 -18.08 -17.61
C PHE A 245 -18.29 -17.89 -19.00
N ASP A 246 -19.23 -16.95 -19.09
CA ASP A 246 -19.79 -16.45 -20.35
C ASP A 246 -19.34 -15.00 -20.59
N LYS A 247 -18.62 -14.77 -21.69
CA LYS A 247 -18.13 -13.44 -22.10
C LYS A 247 -19.23 -12.49 -22.59
N ASN A 248 -20.40 -13.02 -22.94
CA ASN A 248 -21.55 -12.21 -23.36
C ASN A 248 -22.44 -11.81 -22.17
N ASP A 249 -22.22 -12.40 -20.99
CA ASP A 249 -22.91 -12.01 -19.76
C ASP A 249 -22.22 -10.80 -19.13
N ILE A 250 -22.95 -9.68 -19.08
CA ILE A 250 -22.47 -8.41 -18.51
C ILE A 250 -22.08 -8.56 -17.04
N ASN A 251 -22.78 -9.37 -16.25
CA ASN A 251 -22.44 -9.57 -14.84
C ASN A 251 -21.12 -10.33 -14.69
N HIS A 252 -20.87 -11.30 -15.56
CA HIS A 252 -19.62 -12.04 -15.57
C HIS A 252 -18.45 -11.14 -15.94
N VAL A 253 -18.60 -10.36 -17.01
CA VAL A 253 -17.58 -9.41 -17.47
C VAL A 253 -17.30 -8.36 -16.41
N ASN A 254 -18.33 -7.74 -15.83
CA ASN A 254 -18.17 -6.74 -14.77
C ASN A 254 -17.44 -7.33 -13.55
N LYS A 255 -17.75 -8.58 -13.17
CA LYS A 255 -17.06 -9.24 -12.07
C LYS A 255 -15.57 -9.47 -12.36
N VAL A 256 -15.20 -9.82 -13.60
CA VAL A 256 -13.78 -9.93 -14.00
C VAL A 256 -13.10 -8.56 -13.93
N ILE A 257 -13.76 -7.51 -14.41
CA ILE A 257 -13.24 -6.13 -14.33
C ILE A 257 -13.01 -5.74 -12.86
N ASP A 258 -14.00 -5.92 -12.00
CA ASP A 258 -13.91 -5.60 -10.57
C ASP A 258 -12.77 -6.36 -9.89
N ASP A 259 -12.62 -7.66 -10.17
CA ASP A 259 -11.55 -8.47 -9.58
C ASP A 259 -10.17 -8.00 -10.04
N ILE A 260 -10.01 -7.64 -11.32
CA ILE A 260 -8.74 -7.14 -11.86
C ILE A 260 -8.39 -5.78 -11.24
N LEU A 261 -9.35 -4.85 -11.20
CA LEU A 261 -9.13 -3.53 -10.61
C LEU A 261 -8.79 -3.65 -9.12
N TYR A 262 -9.52 -4.48 -8.39
CA TYR A 262 -9.22 -4.78 -6.99
C TYR A 262 -7.81 -5.37 -6.83
N ASN A 263 -7.41 -6.32 -7.69
CA ASN A 263 -6.10 -6.94 -7.58
C ASN A 263 -4.97 -5.97 -7.92
N ILE A 264 -5.14 -5.10 -8.92
CA ILE A 264 -4.16 -4.05 -9.23
C ILE A 264 -4.01 -3.07 -8.06
N GLU A 265 -5.11 -2.54 -7.55
CA GLU A 265 -5.07 -1.50 -6.52
C GLU A 265 -4.66 -2.07 -5.16
N ARG A 266 -5.33 -3.14 -4.72
CA ARG A 266 -5.22 -3.65 -3.35
C ARG A 266 -4.11 -4.68 -3.18
N ILE A 267 -3.80 -5.45 -4.22
CA ILE A 267 -2.74 -6.46 -4.14
C ILE A 267 -1.43 -5.90 -4.68
N LEU A 268 -1.37 -5.48 -5.94
CA LEU A 268 -0.10 -5.02 -6.53
C LEU A 268 0.38 -3.70 -5.91
N SER A 269 -0.46 -2.67 -5.99
CA SER A 269 -0.07 -1.29 -5.65
C SER A 269 -0.05 -1.00 -4.13
N PHE A 270 -0.57 -1.92 -3.31
CA PHE A 270 -0.64 -1.71 -1.85
C PHE A 270 -0.07 -2.87 -1.04
N PHE A 271 -0.47 -4.11 -1.31
CA PHE A 271 0.01 -5.24 -0.52
C PHE A 271 1.45 -5.58 -0.91
N PHE A 272 1.70 -5.92 -2.18
CA PHE A 272 3.04 -6.24 -2.68
C PHE A 272 3.98 -5.05 -2.54
N GLU A 273 3.59 -3.85 -2.97
CA GLU A 273 4.39 -2.62 -2.82
C GLU A 273 5.09 -2.56 -1.45
N LYS A 274 4.35 -2.70 -0.34
CA LYS A 274 4.91 -2.67 1.01
C LYS A 274 5.99 -3.72 1.28
N TYR A 275 5.75 -4.95 0.85
CA TYR A 275 6.70 -6.05 1.05
C TYR A 275 7.96 -5.88 0.19
N PHE A 276 7.79 -5.41 -1.05
CA PHE A 276 8.91 -5.07 -1.93
C PHE A 276 9.71 -3.87 -1.41
N ASN A 277 9.03 -2.84 -0.90
CA ASN A 277 9.67 -1.65 -0.34
C ASN A 277 10.44 -2.00 0.94
N HIS A 278 9.86 -2.79 1.84
CA HIS A 278 10.56 -3.29 3.02
C HIS A 278 11.81 -4.10 2.65
N TYR A 279 11.70 -5.03 1.69
CA TYR A 279 12.85 -5.81 1.23
C TYR A 279 13.93 -4.92 0.60
N TYR A 280 13.54 -3.96 -0.23
CA TYR A 280 14.46 -2.97 -0.81
C TYR A 280 15.15 -2.13 0.26
N LYS A 281 14.42 -1.68 1.30
CA LYS A 281 15.01 -0.92 2.41
C LYS A 281 16.01 -1.75 3.22
N CYS A 282 15.78 -3.07 3.39
CA CYS A 282 16.80 -3.96 3.95
C CYS A 282 18.08 -3.97 3.10
N LEU A 283 17.96 -4.16 1.78
CA LEU A 283 19.10 -4.13 0.87
C LEU A 283 19.83 -2.78 0.89
N ALA A 284 19.09 -1.67 0.82
CA ALA A 284 19.62 -0.31 0.80
C ALA A 284 20.34 0.06 2.09
N ALA A 285 19.89 -0.43 3.25
CA ALA A 285 20.59 -0.22 4.50
C ALA A 285 21.98 -0.88 4.54
N ILE A 286 22.17 -1.99 3.79
CA ILE A 286 23.42 -2.77 3.78
C ILE A 286 24.34 -2.36 2.64
N LEU A 287 23.79 -2.15 1.44
CA LEU A 287 24.55 -1.87 0.21
C LEU A 287 24.63 -0.37 -0.12
N GLY A 288 23.77 0.46 0.47
CA GLY A 288 23.49 1.83 0.04
C GLY A 288 22.44 1.88 -1.08
N GLU A 289 21.66 2.96 -1.16
CA GLU A 289 20.55 3.11 -2.12
C GLU A 289 21.01 2.95 -3.58
N GLY A 290 22.18 3.48 -3.94
CA GLY A 290 22.74 3.38 -5.30
C GLY A 290 23.17 1.97 -5.72
N ASN A 291 23.40 1.05 -4.76
CA ASN A 291 23.87 -0.31 -5.04
C ASN A 291 22.82 -1.39 -4.74
N ALA A 292 21.69 -1.03 -4.14
CA ALA A 292 20.63 -1.96 -3.74
C ALA A 292 19.84 -2.57 -4.91
N GLY A 293 20.07 -2.07 -6.13
CA GLY A 293 19.31 -2.44 -7.32
C GLY A 293 18.03 -1.62 -7.45
N HIS A 294 17.07 -2.11 -8.23
CA HIS A 294 15.82 -1.40 -8.48
C HIS A 294 14.79 -1.66 -7.38
N ASN A 295 14.09 -0.60 -6.95
CA ASN A 295 12.96 -0.73 -6.05
C ASN A 295 11.70 -1.12 -6.83
N TRP A 296 11.36 -2.42 -6.84
CA TRP A 296 10.15 -2.91 -7.51
C TRP A 296 8.86 -2.34 -6.92
N ALA A 297 8.88 -1.82 -5.69
CA ALA A 297 7.72 -1.18 -5.07
C ALA A 297 7.26 0.04 -5.87
N THR A 298 8.20 0.87 -6.34
CA THR A 298 7.89 2.04 -7.19
C THR A 298 7.23 1.59 -8.49
N PHE A 299 7.72 0.53 -9.14
CA PHE A 299 7.12 0.03 -10.37
C PHE A 299 5.70 -0.52 -10.16
N LEU A 300 5.44 -1.12 -9.01
CA LEU A 300 4.13 -1.62 -8.62
C LEU A 300 3.14 -0.49 -8.35
N GLU A 301 3.55 0.52 -7.58
CA GLU A 301 2.73 1.68 -7.22
C GLU A 301 2.26 2.45 -8.47
N TYR A 302 3.20 2.77 -9.37
CA TYR A 302 2.94 3.58 -10.56
C TYR A 302 2.56 2.76 -11.81
N GLY A 303 2.65 1.43 -11.73
CA GLY A 303 2.34 0.53 -12.85
C GLY A 303 3.19 0.79 -14.09
N SER A 304 4.45 1.13 -13.91
CA SER A 304 5.36 1.42 -15.02
C SER A 304 6.80 1.20 -14.60
N LYS A 305 7.65 0.83 -15.55
CA LYS A 305 9.11 0.87 -15.41
C LYS A 305 9.73 2.12 -16.02
N ASN A 306 8.95 2.93 -16.75
CA ASN A 306 9.42 4.14 -17.39
C ASN A 306 9.57 5.27 -16.33
N PRO A 307 10.80 5.71 -16.01
CA PRO A 307 11.02 6.71 -14.96
C PRO A 307 10.34 8.06 -15.23
N LEU A 308 10.18 8.44 -16.50
CA LEU A 308 9.48 9.66 -16.88
C LEU A 308 7.97 9.53 -16.68
N CYS A 309 7.40 8.34 -16.95
CA CYS A 309 5.99 8.06 -16.66
C CYS A 309 5.72 8.12 -15.15
N ILE A 310 6.62 7.53 -14.35
CA ILE A 310 6.57 7.60 -12.87
C ILE A 310 6.64 9.06 -12.41
N SER A 311 7.57 9.84 -12.95
CA SER A 311 7.76 11.24 -12.55
C SER A 311 6.61 12.16 -12.97
N LEU A 312 5.90 11.87 -14.06
CA LEU A 312 4.66 12.58 -14.39
C LEU A 312 3.54 12.24 -13.40
N GLN A 313 3.47 10.97 -12.98
CA GLN A 313 2.47 10.51 -12.03
C GLN A 313 2.65 11.10 -10.62
N THR A 314 3.89 11.36 -10.20
CA THR A 314 4.16 12.06 -8.93
C THR A 314 3.64 13.50 -8.95
N LEU A 315 3.51 14.12 -10.13
CA LEU A 315 2.86 15.42 -10.32
C LEU A 315 1.32 15.35 -10.36
N GLY A 316 0.72 14.17 -10.15
CA GLY A 316 -0.73 13.97 -10.11
C GLY A 316 -1.37 13.57 -11.44
N ILE A 317 -0.59 13.48 -12.51
CA ILE A 317 -1.09 13.00 -13.82
C ILE A 317 -1.39 11.50 -13.73
N SER A 318 -2.51 11.05 -14.31
CA SER A 318 -2.87 9.64 -14.30
C SER A 318 -1.87 8.80 -15.09
N ARG A 319 -1.75 7.51 -14.73
CA ARG A 319 -0.92 6.55 -15.47
C ARG A 319 -1.20 6.55 -16.98
N HIS A 320 -2.45 6.76 -17.40
CA HIS A 320 -2.81 6.78 -18.82
C HIS A 320 -2.17 7.97 -19.53
N ALA A 321 -2.38 9.18 -19.01
CA ALA A 321 -1.85 10.40 -19.58
C ALA A 321 -0.32 10.46 -19.48
N ALA A 322 0.23 10.05 -18.33
CA ALA A 322 1.66 9.94 -18.13
C ALA A 322 2.32 9.03 -19.17
N ASN A 323 1.72 7.87 -19.48
CA ASN A 323 2.24 6.99 -20.52
C ASN A 323 2.20 7.59 -21.92
N ILE A 324 1.14 8.32 -22.27
CA ILE A 324 1.03 9.00 -23.58
C ILE A 324 2.11 10.06 -23.72
N ILE A 325 2.24 10.94 -22.73
CA ILE A 325 3.24 12.01 -22.73
C ILE A 325 4.65 11.41 -22.71
N ALA A 326 4.90 10.47 -21.80
CA ALA A 326 6.20 9.85 -21.63
C ALA A 326 6.58 8.92 -22.78
N SER A 327 5.68 8.44 -23.63
CA SER A 327 6.03 7.60 -24.80
C SER A 327 6.18 8.40 -26.09
N SER A 328 5.64 9.62 -26.14
CA SER A 328 5.65 10.48 -27.32
C SER A 328 6.90 11.36 -27.37
N LYS A 329 7.77 11.14 -28.37
CA LYS A 329 8.93 12.03 -28.62
C LYS A 329 8.50 13.47 -28.84
N GLU A 330 7.36 13.68 -29.50
CA GLU A 330 6.78 15.00 -29.77
C GLU A 330 6.42 15.73 -28.47
N LEU A 331 5.80 15.05 -27.50
CA LEU A 331 5.35 15.66 -26.25
C LEU A 331 6.49 15.80 -25.23
N ARG A 332 7.45 14.87 -25.23
CA ARG A 332 8.63 14.92 -24.33
C ARG A 332 9.43 16.22 -24.47
N ARG A 333 9.42 16.88 -25.64
CA ARG A 333 10.15 18.14 -25.85
C ARG A 333 9.71 19.27 -24.91
N TYR A 334 8.49 19.17 -24.38
CA TYR A 334 7.91 20.13 -23.45
C TYR A 334 8.21 19.80 -21.98
N LEU A 335 8.98 18.74 -21.73
CA LEU A 335 9.42 18.36 -20.40
C LEU A 335 10.92 18.61 -20.29
N LYS A 336 11.32 19.32 -19.23
CA LYS A 336 12.72 19.39 -18.80
C LYS A 336 12.87 18.54 -17.56
N PHE A 337 13.77 17.56 -17.58
CA PHE A 337 14.01 16.67 -16.46
C PHE A 337 15.52 16.46 -16.26
N ASN A 338 15.89 15.98 -15.09
CA ASN A 338 17.26 15.55 -14.80
C ASN A 338 17.51 14.20 -15.47
N GLU A 339 18.57 14.07 -16.27
CA GLU A 339 18.84 12.85 -17.05
C GLU A 339 19.23 11.63 -16.19
N ASP A 340 19.76 11.86 -14.98
CA ASP A 340 20.17 10.78 -14.07
C ASP A 340 18.99 10.28 -13.23
N SER A 341 18.14 11.17 -12.72
CA SER A 341 17.03 10.84 -11.82
C SER A 341 15.65 10.80 -12.47
N TYR A 342 15.52 11.37 -13.67
CA TYR A 342 14.25 11.62 -14.37
C TYR A 342 13.27 12.55 -13.63
N GLU A 343 13.72 13.22 -12.57
CA GLU A 343 12.95 14.25 -11.88
C GLU A 343 12.59 15.39 -12.83
N ILE A 344 11.30 15.74 -12.89
CA ILE A 344 10.81 16.81 -13.75
C ILE A 344 11.15 18.16 -13.12
N ILE A 345 11.99 18.93 -13.80
CA ILE A 345 12.46 20.25 -13.39
C ILE A 345 11.44 21.32 -13.80
N SER A 346 10.89 21.22 -15.01
CA SER A 346 9.88 22.16 -15.52
C SER A 346 9.06 21.58 -16.66
N VAL A 347 7.83 22.07 -16.82
CA VAL A 347 6.90 21.66 -17.87
C VAL A 347 6.45 22.89 -18.69
N ASP A 348 6.60 22.86 -20.00
CA ASP A 348 5.93 23.79 -20.91
C ASP A 348 4.48 23.36 -21.12
N LYS A 349 3.63 23.81 -20.20
CA LYS A 349 2.20 23.51 -20.19
C LYS A 349 1.51 23.93 -21.48
N GLN A 350 1.82 25.11 -22.01
CA GLN A 350 1.15 25.63 -23.22
C GLN A 350 1.53 24.81 -24.45
N GLY A 351 2.81 24.44 -24.58
CA GLY A 351 3.28 23.55 -25.62
C GLY A 351 2.58 22.19 -25.60
N LEU A 352 2.43 21.59 -24.41
CA LEU A 352 1.67 20.34 -24.23
C LEU A 352 0.20 20.50 -24.63
N LEU A 353 -0.50 21.51 -24.12
CA LEU A 353 -1.91 21.74 -24.42
C LEU A 353 -2.16 21.97 -25.92
N ASN A 354 -1.26 22.68 -26.59
CA ASN A 354 -1.37 22.91 -28.04
C ASN A 354 -1.13 21.64 -28.88
N SER A 355 -0.43 20.65 -28.32
CA SER A 355 -0.08 19.40 -29.00
C SER A 355 -1.02 18.24 -28.66
N LEU A 356 -1.84 18.38 -27.62
CA LEU A 356 -2.83 17.39 -27.19
C LEU A 356 -4.20 17.66 -27.80
N GLN A 357 -5.00 16.61 -27.96
CA GLN A 357 -6.38 16.74 -28.43
C GLN A 357 -7.25 17.37 -27.34
N LYS A 358 -7.97 18.45 -27.64
CA LYS A 358 -8.69 19.27 -26.64
C LYS A 358 -9.71 18.50 -25.78
N ASP A 359 -10.31 17.46 -26.33
CA ASP A 359 -11.33 16.65 -25.64
C ASP A 359 -10.76 15.38 -25.01
N SER A 360 -9.44 15.19 -25.06
CA SER A 360 -8.79 14.01 -24.51
C SER A 360 -8.60 14.12 -23.00
N VAL A 361 -8.50 12.97 -22.33
CA VAL A 361 -8.27 12.90 -20.89
C VAL A 361 -6.96 13.58 -20.53
N GLU A 362 -5.92 13.39 -21.35
CA GLU A 362 -4.59 13.96 -21.13
C GLU A 362 -4.61 15.48 -21.20
N TYR A 363 -5.35 16.06 -22.14
CA TYR A 363 -5.50 17.51 -22.22
C TYR A 363 -6.18 18.06 -20.97
N GLY A 364 -7.25 17.40 -20.51
CA GLY A 364 -7.95 17.77 -19.28
C GLY A 364 -7.03 17.73 -18.06
N GLU A 365 -6.26 16.65 -17.91
CA GLU A 365 -5.33 16.47 -16.79
C GLU A 365 -4.17 17.47 -16.83
N VAL A 366 -3.52 17.67 -17.99
CA VAL A 366 -2.46 18.68 -18.14
C VAL A 366 -2.98 20.08 -17.83
N LYS A 367 -4.23 20.39 -18.21
CA LYS A 367 -4.82 21.71 -17.90
C LYS A 367 -4.99 21.92 -16.39
N ILE A 368 -5.31 20.87 -15.65
CA ILE A 368 -5.65 20.93 -14.21
C ILE A 368 -4.40 20.81 -13.33
N PHE A 369 -3.49 19.88 -13.64
CA PHE A 369 -2.44 19.43 -12.71
C PHE A 369 -1.02 19.93 -13.03
N LEU A 370 -0.70 20.18 -14.31
CA LEU A 370 0.56 20.82 -14.73
C LEU A 370 0.32 22.31 -14.97
#